data_AF-A0A959NR56-F1
#
_entry.id   AF-A0A959NR56-F1
#
_cell.length_a   1.000
_cell.length_b   1.000
_cell.length_c   1.000
_cell.angle_alpha   90.00
_cell.angle_beta   90.00
_cell.angle_gamma   90.00
#
_symmetry.space_group_name_H-M   'P 1'
#
loop_
_entity.id
_entity.type
_entity.pdbx_description
1 polymer ?
#
loop_
_entity_poly.entity_id
_entity_poly.type
_entity_poly.pdbx_seq_one_letter_code
_entity_poly.pdbx_strand_id
1 'polypeptide(L)'
;TVKPGEESEALITDGVFSISRNPMYVGMAFILLGIAILLGSVSTFFIIPIFVYIINKKFVIIEEKMLAEKFGRKWISYKEKTRSWI
;
A
#
# COMPACT_ATOMS: atom_id res chain seq x y z
N THR A 1 4.67 15.77 8.94
CA THR A 1 5.71 14.81 8.54
C THR A 1 5.20 13.42 8.84
N VAL A 2 5.04 12.54 7.85
CA VAL A 2 4.53 11.17 8.07
C VAL A 2 5.67 10.35 8.68
N LYS A 3 5.54 9.96 9.95
CA LYS A 3 6.48 9.09 10.64
C LYS A 3 5.97 7.65 10.63
N PRO A 4 6.81 6.65 10.36
CA PRO A 4 6.40 5.25 10.47
C PRO A 4 6.10 4.91 11.94
N GLY A 5 4.87 4.52 12.24
CA GLY A 5 4.46 4.06 13.59
C GLY A 5 3.75 5.09 14.48
N GLU A 6 3.61 6.34 14.05
CA GLU A 6 2.73 7.33 14.72
C GLU A 6 1.43 7.47 13.94
N GLU A 7 0.31 7.57 14.65
CA GLU A 7 -1.00 7.69 14.02
C GLU A 7 -1.05 8.90 13.08
N SER A 8 -1.48 8.70 11.83
CA SER A 8 -1.60 9.81 10.87
C SER A 8 -2.55 10.88 11.44
N GLU A 9 -2.03 12.07 11.74
CA GLU A 9 -2.84 13.21 12.23
C GLU A 9 -3.68 13.82 11.10
N ALA A 10 -3.28 13.59 9.85
CA ALA A 10 -3.98 14.04 8.66
C ALA A 10 -4.12 12.90 7.64
N LEU A 11 -5.26 12.87 6.94
CA LEU A 11 -5.47 12.01 5.79
C LEU A 11 -4.88 12.68 4.54
N ILE A 12 -3.76 12.17 4.04
CA ILE A 12 -3.09 12.69 2.84
C ILE A 12 -3.67 11.95 1.63
N THR A 13 -4.26 12.70 0.70
CA THR A 13 -4.91 12.14 -0.50
C THR A 13 -4.30 12.64 -1.81
N ASP A 14 -3.29 13.50 -1.74
CA ASP A 14 -2.68 14.16 -2.90
C ASP A 14 -1.39 13.48 -3.36
N GLY A 15 -0.91 13.85 -4.55
CA GLY A 15 0.34 13.33 -5.10
C GLY A 15 0.30 11.81 -5.32
N VAL A 16 1.31 11.09 -4.82
CA VAL A 16 1.36 9.61 -4.97
C VAL A 16 0.20 8.88 -4.30
N PHE A 17 -0.40 9.49 -3.26
CA PHE A 17 -1.57 8.94 -2.57
C PHE A 17 -2.87 9.09 -3.36
N SER A 18 -2.92 9.90 -4.43
CA SER A 18 -4.08 9.91 -5.34
C SER A 18 -4.04 8.79 -6.38
N ILE A 19 -2.87 8.18 -6.59
CA ILE A 19 -2.66 7.07 -7.52
C ILE A 19 -2.95 5.74 -6.84
N SER A 20 -2.40 5.53 -5.64
CA SER A 20 -2.65 4.34 -4.82
C SER A 20 -2.75 4.75 -3.37
N ARG A 21 -3.64 4.10 -2.61
CA ARG A 21 -3.73 4.32 -1.15
C ARG A 21 -2.50 3.82 -0.40
N ASN A 22 -1.74 2.89 -0.99
CA ASN A 22 -0.57 2.30 -0.36
C ASN A 22 0.68 2.36 -1.27
N PRO A 23 1.14 3.56 -1.66
CA PRO A 23 2.20 3.73 -2.66
C PRO A 23 3.54 3.14 -2.21
N MET A 24 3.77 3.06 -0.89
CA MET A 24 4.95 2.41 -0.31
C MET A 24 5.02 0.92 -0.67
N TYR A 25 3.92 0.17 -0.52
CA TYR A 25 3.90 -1.26 -0.84
C TYR A 25 3.98 -1.52 -2.34
N VAL A 26 3.43 -0.62 -3.16
CA VAL A 26 3.62 -0.63 -4.61
C VAL A 26 5.11 -0.46 -4.95
N GLY A 27 5.79 0.50 -4.32
CA GLY A 27 7.24 0.69 -4.47
C GLY A 27 8.05 -0.54 -4.06
N MET A 28 7.72 -1.18 -2.94
CA MET A 28 8.36 -2.42 -2.50
C MET A 28 8.15 -3.57 -3.50
N ALA A 29 6.95 -3.69 -4.09
CA ALA A 29 6.68 -4.67 -5.13
C ALA A 29 7.52 -4.41 -6.40
N PHE A 30 7.73 -3.14 -6.78
CA PHE A 30 8.62 -2.78 -7.90
C PHE A 30 10.09 -3.07 -7.60
N ILE A 31 10.56 -2.84 -6.37
CA ILE A 31 11.92 -3.22 -5.96
C ILE A 31 12.09 -4.74 -6.05
N LEU A 32 11.12 -5.52 -5.54
CA LEU A 32 11.13 -6.98 -5.65
C LEU A 32 11.10 -7.45 -7.11
N LEU A 33 10.36 -6.77 -7.98
CA LEU A 33 10.37 -7.03 -9.41
C LEU A 33 11.74 -6.76 -10.04
N GLY A 34 12.37 -5.63 -9.71
CA GLY A 34 13.72 -5.32 -10.17
C GLY A 34 14.75 -6.36 -9.73
N ILE A 35 14.66 -6.81 -8.48
CA ILE A 35 15.49 -7.90 -7.95
C ILE A 35 15.21 -9.21 -8.71
N ALA A 36 13.95 -9.56 -8.94
CA ALA A 36 13.59 -10.77 -9.69
C ALA A 36 14.16 -10.77 -11.11
N ILE A 37 14.14 -9.63 -11.78
CA ILE A 37 14.75 -9.43 -13.11
C ILE A 37 16.27 -9.62 -13.04
N LEU A 38 16.94 -9.03 -12.03
CA LEU A 38 18.39 -9.15 -11.87
C LEU A 38 18.85 -10.58 -11.55
N LEU A 39 18.06 -11.36 -10.80
CA LEU A 39 18.38 -12.77 -10.54
C LEU A 39 18.12 -13.68 -11.75
N GLY A 40 17.32 -13.24 -12.73
CA GLY A 40 17.05 -13.98 -13.96
C GLY A 40 16.27 -15.30 -13.76
N SER A 41 15.74 -15.57 -12.57
CA SER A 41 15.01 -16.80 -12.27
C SER A 41 13.50 -16.60 -12.28
N VAL A 42 12.79 -17.45 -13.02
CA VAL A 42 11.32 -17.48 -13.06
C VAL A 42 10.74 -17.78 -11.67
N SER A 43 11.45 -18.54 -10.83
CA SER A 43 11.00 -18.86 -9.48
C SER A 43 10.88 -17.61 -8.58
N THR A 44 11.73 -16.59 -8.81
CA THR A 44 11.71 -15.36 -8.03
C THR A 44 10.45 -14.53 -8.31
N PHE A 45 9.82 -14.67 -9.47
CA PHE A 45 8.56 -13.97 -9.75
C PHE A 45 7.39 -14.44 -8.87
N PHE A 46 7.41 -15.69 -8.37
CA PHE A 46 6.38 -16.18 -7.45
C PHE A 46 6.43 -15.50 -6.08
N ILE A 47 7.57 -14.90 -5.69
CA ILE A 47 7.66 -14.18 -4.42
C ILE A 47 6.79 -12.91 -4.42
N ILE A 48 6.58 -12.31 -5.59
CA ILE A 48 5.85 -11.04 -5.75
C ILE A 48 4.36 -11.20 -5.38
N PRO A 49 3.59 -12.14 -5.96
CA PRO A 49 2.19 -12.32 -5.56
C PRO A 49 2.05 -12.79 -4.10
N ILE A 50 2.99 -13.58 -3.59
CA ILE A 50 3.02 -13.98 -2.17
C ILE A 50 3.20 -12.75 -1.27
N PHE A 51 4.15 -11.88 -1.60
CA PHE A 51 4.39 -10.63 -0.90
C PHE A 51 3.14 -9.74 -0.90
N VAL A 52 2.53 -9.51 -2.08
CA VAL A 52 1.31 -8.70 -2.21
C VAL A 52 0.18 -9.29 -1.37
N TYR A 53 -0.01 -10.61 -1.39
CA TYR A 53 -1.04 -11.28 -0.60
C TYR A 53 -0.84 -11.09 0.92
N ILE A 54 0.38 -11.30 1.41
CA ILE A 54 0.72 -11.15 2.83
C ILE A 54 0.54 -9.70 3.28
N ILE A 55 1.05 -8.74 2.51
CA ILE A 55 0.95 -7.32 2.83
C ILE A 55 -0.51 -6.87 2.84
N ASN A 56 -1.29 -7.30 1.85
CA ASN A 56 -2.70 -6.98 1.77
C ASN A 56 -3.46 -7.49 3.01
N LYS A 57 -3.26 -8.76 3.39
CA LYS A 57 -3.96 -9.38 4.52
C LYS A 57 -3.54 -8.85 5.88
N LYS A 58 -2.24 -8.63 6.10
CA LYS A 58 -1.71 -8.30 7.43
C LYS A 58 -1.62 -6.82 7.71
N PHE A 59 -1.34 -5.99 6.71
CA PHE A 59 -1.05 -4.58 6.91
C PHE A 59 -2.16 -3.71 6.34
N VAL A 60 -2.42 -3.80 5.03
CA VAL A 60 -3.37 -2.92 4.34
C VAL A 60 -4.75 -2.96 4.97
N ILE A 61 -5.30 -4.15 5.27
CA ILE A 61 -6.64 -4.25 5.87
C ILE A 61 -6.69 -3.60 7.27
N ILE A 62 -5.64 -3.77 8.08
CA ILE A 62 -5.58 -3.22 9.44
C ILE A 62 -5.45 -1.70 9.37
N GLU A 63 -4.54 -1.20 8.53
CA GLU A 63 -4.34 0.24 8.32
C GLU A 63 -5.60 0.91 7.77
N GLU A 64 -6.25 0.32 6.76
CA GLU A 64 -7.50 0.86 6.21
C GLU A 64 -8.63 0.88 7.25
N LYS A 65 -8.66 -0.09 8.17
CA LYS A 65 -9.62 -0.11 9.29
C LYS A 65 -9.34 1.01 10.29
N MET A 66 -8.08 1.21 10.68
CA MET A 66 -7.68 2.31 11.56
C MET A 66 -7.98 3.67 10.94
N LEU A 67 -7.75 3.83 9.64
CA LEU A 67 -8.08 5.06 8.90
C LEU A 67 -9.58 5.28 8.80
N ALA A 68 -10.38 4.22 8.63
CA ALA A 68 -11.84 4.30 8.64
C ALA A 68 -12.37 4.74 10.00
N GLU A 69 -11.85 4.19 11.09
CA GLU A 69 -12.23 4.55 12.46
C GLU A 69 -11.82 6.01 12.78
N LYS A 70 -10.64 6.45 12.32
CA LYS A 70 -10.11 7.79 12.61
C LYS A 70 -10.74 8.90 11.76
N PHE A 71 -10.97 8.67 10.47
CA PHE A 71 -11.37 9.71 9.51
C PHE A 71 -12.79 9.57 8.96
N GLY A 72 -13.48 8.45 9.23
CA GLY A 72 -14.89 8.22 8.92
C GLY A 72 -15.25 8.57 7.47
N ARG A 73 -16.14 9.56 7.29
CA ARG A 73 -16.62 9.98 5.95
C ARG A 73 -15.50 10.45 5.01
N LYS A 74 -14.47 11.13 5.51
CA LYS A 74 -13.34 11.57 4.68
C LYS A 74 -12.60 10.37 4.10
N TRP A 75 -12.43 9.32 4.90
CA TRP A 75 -11.84 8.06 4.44
C TRP A 75 -12.70 7.36 3.39
N ILE A 76 -14.02 7.28 3.59
CA ILE A 76 -14.93 6.64 2.63
C ILE A 76 -14.84 7.34 1.26
N SER A 77 -14.96 8.66 1.23
CA SER A 77 -14.87 9.43 -0.02
C SER A 77 -13.51 9.29 -0.71
N TYR A 78 -12.42 9.14 0.05
CA TYR A 78 -11.10 8.88 -0.51
C TYR A 78 -10.97 7.43 -1.04
N LYS A 79 -11.48 6.46 -0.29
CA LYS A 79 -11.48 5.02 -0.64
C LYS A 79 -12.26 4.73 -1.92
N GLU A 80 -13.30 5.49 -2.21
CA GLU A 80 -14.06 5.39 -3.47
C GLU A 80 -13.30 5.92 -4.68
N LYS A 81 -12.45 6.95 -4.49
CA LYS A 81 -11.75 7.64 -5.58
C LYS A 81 -10.42 6.99 -5.97
N THR A 82 -9.74 6.38 -5.02
CA THR A 82 -8.38 5.84 -5.20
C THR A 82 -8.41 4.35 -4.91
N ARG A 83 -7.63 3.49 -5.57
CA ARG A 83 -7.59 2.04 -5.28
C ARG A 83 -6.53 1.69 -4.23
N SER A 84 -6.69 0.52 -3.60
CA SER A 84 -5.75 0.05 -2.55
C SER A 84 -4.37 -0.27 -3.13
N TRP A 85 -4.35 -0.95 -4.27
CA TRP A 85 -3.21 -1.18 -5.15
C TRP A 85 -3.64 -0.68 -6.53
N ILE A 86 -2.82 0.15 -7.18
CA ILE A 86 -3.01 0.83 -8.49
C ILE A 86 -4.47 0.89 -9.01
#